data_AF-A0A6I7FC42-F1
#
_entry.id   AF-A0A6I7FC42-F1
#
_cell.length_a   1.000
_cell.length_b   1.000
_cell.length_c   1.000
_cell.angle_alpha   90.00
_cell.angle_beta   90.00
_cell.angle_gamma   90.00
#
_symmetry.space_group_name_H-M   'P 1'
#
loop_
_entity.id
_entity.type
_entity.pdbx_description
1 polymer ?
#
loop_
_entity_poly.entity_id
_entity_poly.type
_entity_poly.pdbx_seq_one_letter_code
_entity_poly.pdbx_strand_id
1 'polypeptide(L)'
;MKAINMEEVQASLQTFLHQPVYIHLETTTGSYSAHKDEQNMTVVAYIRNAKVVCSRAKITGTGPYRTGLKTEDGWIYAEGLTDYTIDDEGRLLLAGYLPGGKLAISLQISKKPFAV
;
A
#
# COMPACT_ATOMS: atom_id res chain seq x y z
N MET A 1 0.27 -8.82 -9.94
CA MET A 1 0.97 -8.90 -8.65
C MET A 1 1.07 -10.36 -8.23
N LYS A 2 1.95 -10.68 -7.27
CA LYS A 2 2.09 -12.02 -6.67
C LYS A 2 1.78 -11.96 -5.17
N ALA A 3 1.46 -13.09 -4.55
CA ALA A 3 1.23 -13.18 -3.11
C ALA A 3 2.45 -12.65 -2.32
N ILE A 4 2.21 -11.94 -1.22
CA ILE A 4 3.27 -11.34 -0.39
C ILE A 4 4.28 -12.38 0.08
N ASN A 5 5.56 -12.13 -0.26
CA ASN A 5 6.70 -12.71 0.43
C ASN A 5 7.17 -11.68 1.46
N MET A 6 7.03 -12.01 2.75
CA MET A 6 7.37 -11.09 3.83
C MET A 6 8.84 -10.64 3.79
N GLU A 7 9.76 -11.53 3.44
CA GLU A 7 11.19 -11.23 3.42
C GLU A 7 11.54 -10.26 2.28
N GLU A 8 11.06 -10.54 1.06
CA GLU A 8 11.26 -9.66 -0.10
C GLU A 8 10.62 -8.27 0.13
N VAL A 9 9.38 -8.23 0.63
CA VAL A 9 8.69 -6.97 0.93
C VAL A 9 9.41 -6.22 2.04
N GLN A 10 9.80 -6.90 3.11
CA GLN A 10 10.53 -6.27 4.21
C GLN A 10 11.87 -5.70 3.73
N ALA A 11 12.62 -6.42 2.90
CA ALA A 11 13.88 -5.96 2.33
C ALA A 11 13.67 -4.72 1.44
N SER A 12 12.66 -4.74 0.56
CA SER A 12 12.31 -3.59 -0.26
C SER A 12 11.95 -2.35 0.57
N LEU A 13 11.16 -2.52 1.64
CA LEU A 13 10.81 -1.45 2.59
C LEU A 13 12.06 -0.79 3.20
N GLN A 14 13.10 -1.56 3.51
CA GLN A 14 14.35 -1.01 4.08
C GLN A 14 15.08 -0.07 3.10
N THR A 15 14.94 -0.28 1.78
CA THR A 15 15.61 0.55 0.76
C THR A 15 15.06 1.98 0.65
N PHE A 16 13.93 2.26 1.31
CA PHE A 16 13.24 3.55 1.31
C PHE A 16 13.47 4.38 2.59
N LEU A 17 14.16 3.84 3.59
CA LEU A 17 14.39 4.54 4.86
C LEU A 17 15.39 5.69 4.73
N HIS A 18 15.24 6.68 5.61
CA HIS A 18 16.17 7.81 5.79
C HIS A 18 16.41 8.66 4.54
N GLN A 19 15.49 8.62 3.58
CA GLN A 19 15.51 9.47 2.39
C GLN A 19 14.08 9.87 2.00
N PRO A 20 13.89 10.97 1.26
CA PRO A 20 12.58 11.34 0.76
C PRO A 20 12.02 10.31 -0.23
N VAL A 21 10.76 9.90 0.00
CA VAL A 21 10.01 8.99 -0.87
C VAL A 21 8.59 9.52 -1.10
N TYR A 22 7.96 9.03 -2.15
CA TYR A 22 6.58 9.34 -2.51
C TYR A 22 5.68 8.16 -2.21
N ILE A 23 4.60 8.44 -1.49
CA ILE A 23 3.59 7.46 -1.10
C ILE A 23 2.32 7.70 -1.91
N HIS A 24 1.74 6.58 -2.37
CA HIS A 24 0.35 6.51 -2.73
C HIS A 24 -0.37 5.56 -1.78
N LEU A 25 -1.47 6.02 -1.19
CA LEU A 25 -2.34 5.24 -0.33
C LEU A 25 -3.77 5.45 -0.81
N GLU A 26 -4.45 4.35 -1.11
CA GLU A 26 -5.85 4.36 -1.52
C GLU A 26 -6.61 3.26 -0.82
N THR A 27 -7.83 3.56 -0.39
CA THR A 27 -8.79 2.56 0.08
C THR A 27 -10.10 2.72 -0.65
N THR A 28 -10.79 1.62 -0.89
CA THR A 28 -12.13 1.63 -1.46
C THR A 28 -13.11 0.98 -0.50
N THR A 29 -14.37 1.42 -0.53
CA THR A 29 -15.44 0.67 0.13
C THR A 29 -15.70 -0.56 -0.72
N GLY A 30 -15.47 -1.73 -0.16
CA GLY A 30 -16.04 -2.93 -0.75
C GLY A 30 -17.56 -2.95 -0.78
N SER A 31 -18.10 -4.10 -1.12
CA SER A 31 -19.53 -4.42 -1.23
C SER A 31 -20.39 -4.07 -0.01
N TYR A 32 -19.83 -3.66 1.12
CA TYR A 32 -20.61 -3.18 2.27
C TYR A 32 -21.37 -1.86 2.01
N SER A 33 -20.99 -1.07 0.99
CA SER A 33 -21.79 0.08 0.51
C SER A 33 -22.74 -0.29 -0.64
N ALA A 34 -22.75 -1.56 -1.06
CA ALA A 34 -23.49 -2.05 -2.22
C ALA A 34 -24.97 -2.36 -1.96
N HIS A 35 -25.58 -1.82 -0.90
CA HIS A 35 -27.04 -1.91 -0.75
C HIS A 35 -27.80 -1.21 -1.90
N LYS A 36 -27.10 -0.48 -2.79
CA LYS A 36 -27.66 0.10 -4.02
C LYS A 36 -27.03 -0.38 -5.33
N ASP A 37 -25.79 -0.90 -5.34
CA ASP A 37 -25.14 -1.43 -6.55
C ASP A 37 -23.84 -2.17 -6.21
N GLU A 38 -23.78 -3.50 -6.43
CA GLU A 38 -22.58 -4.34 -6.17
C GLU A 38 -21.39 -4.01 -7.09
N GLN A 39 -21.62 -3.20 -8.12
CA GLN A 39 -20.60 -2.82 -9.09
C GLN A 39 -19.87 -1.52 -8.73
N ASN A 40 -20.43 -0.65 -7.89
CA ASN A 40 -19.82 0.65 -7.59
C ASN A 40 -18.77 0.56 -6.49
N MET A 41 -17.50 0.58 -6.89
CA MET A 41 -16.39 0.80 -5.96
C MET A 41 -16.22 2.31 -5.74
N THR A 42 -16.51 2.77 -4.53
CA THR A 42 -16.22 4.16 -4.15
C THR A 42 -14.87 4.25 -3.44
N VAL A 43 -14.02 5.15 -3.91
CA VAL A 43 -12.78 5.53 -3.23
C VAL A 43 -13.14 6.21 -1.91
N VAL A 44 -12.58 5.73 -0.81
CA VAL A 44 -12.84 6.23 0.55
C VAL A 44 -11.77 7.23 0.96
N ALA A 45 -10.51 6.83 0.84
CA ALA A 45 -9.37 7.68 1.14
C ALA A 45 -8.40 7.58 -0.02
N TYR A 46 -7.82 8.73 -0.38
CA TYR A 46 -6.88 8.82 -1.47
C TYR A 46 -5.81 9.85 -1.15
N ILE A 47 -4.56 9.39 -1.20
CA ILE A 47 -3.37 10.22 -1.11
C ILE A 47 -2.46 9.77 -2.24
N ARG A 48 -1.96 10.70 -3.06
CA ARG A 48 -0.98 10.43 -4.11
C ARG A 48 0.16 11.43 -4.04
N ASN A 49 1.38 10.95 -4.22
CA ASN A 49 2.60 11.74 -4.16
C ASN A 49 2.81 12.48 -2.84
N ALA A 50 2.32 11.91 -1.72
CA ALA A 50 2.71 12.39 -0.41
C ALA A 50 4.21 12.14 -0.21
N LYS A 51 4.98 13.22 -0.11
CA LYS A 51 6.42 13.15 0.10
C LYS A 51 6.72 13.05 1.60
N VAL A 52 7.40 12.00 2.01
CA VAL A 52 7.74 11.73 3.42
C VAL A 52 9.15 11.18 3.54
N VAL A 53 9.74 11.30 4.73
CA VAL A 53 10.95 10.55 5.13
C VAL A 53 10.54 9.54 6.20
N CYS A 54 10.91 8.28 5.98
CA CYS A 54 10.59 7.18 6.91
C CYS A 54 11.82 6.79 7.74
N SER A 55 11.68 6.72 9.07
CA SER A 55 12.74 6.24 9.97
C SER A 55 12.63 4.76 10.30
N ARG A 56 11.43 4.18 10.14
CA ARG A 56 11.18 2.74 10.35
C ARG A 56 10.08 2.26 9.42
N ALA A 57 10.25 1.06 8.88
CA ALA A 57 9.24 0.38 8.07
C ALA A 57 9.17 -1.10 8.43
N LYS A 58 7.96 -1.62 8.65
CA LYS A 58 7.75 -3.01 9.05
C LYS A 58 6.50 -3.59 8.39
N ILE A 59 6.65 -4.78 7.80
CA ILE A 59 5.52 -5.65 7.45
C ILE A 59 5.36 -6.75 8.52
N THR A 60 4.13 -7.03 8.92
CA THR A 60 3.78 -8.06 9.91
C THR A 60 2.47 -8.75 9.58
N GLY A 61 2.16 -9.85 10.27
CA GLY A 61 0.95 -10.66 10.09
C GLY A 61 1.24 -12.04 9.51
N THR A 62 0.21 -12.87 9.44
CA THR A 62 0.27 -14.24 8.89
C THR A 62 -0.62 -14.40 7.65
N GLY A 63 -1.04 -13.28 7.05
CA GLY A 63 -1.93 -13.23 5.89
C GLY A 63 -3.41 -13.09 6.30
N PRO A 64 -4.11 -12.01 5.88
CA PRO A 64 -3.58 -10.79 5.26
C PRO A 64 -2.51 -10.09 6.12
N TYR A 65 -1.67 -9.29 5.48
CA TYR A 65 -0.56 -8.57 6.11
C TYR A 65 -0.91 -7.11 6.38
N ARG A 66 -0.09 -6.50 7.23
CA ARG A 66 -0.13 -5.07 7.53
C ARG A 66 1.26 -4.47 7.45
N THR A 67 1.34 -3.26 6.91
CA THR A 67 2.58 -2.49 6.77
C THR A 67 2.44 -1.17 7.51
N GLY A 68 3.40 -0.87 8.38
CA GLY A 68 3.50 0.41 9.10
C GLY A 68 4.81 1.13 8.76
N LEU A 69 4.71 2.43 8.48
CA LEU A 69 5.83 3.34 8.25
C LEU A 69 5.82 4.43 9.32
N LYS A 70 6.93 4.61 10.06
CA LYS A 70 7.13 5.79 10.92
C LYS A 70 7.68 6.92 10.06
N THR A 71 6.91 7.98 9.86
CA THR A 71 7.38 9.21 9.22
C THR A 71 8.04 10.12 10.25
N GLU A 72 8.50 11.32 9.87
CA GLU A 72 9.04 12.31 10.82
C GLU A 72 8.03 12.60 11.94
N ASP A 73 6.85 13.13 11.58
CA ASP A 73 5.85 13.60 12.55
C ASP A 73 4.66 12.65 12.76
N GLY A 74 4.66 11.46 12.15
CA GLY A 74 3.49 10.59 12.18
C GLY A 74 3.75 9.16 11.77
N TRP A 75 2.69 8.54 11.25
CA TRP A 75 2.67 7.15 10.80
C TRP A 75 1.81 7.01 9.54
N ILE A 76 2.21 6.10 8.66
CA ILE A 76 1.38 5.59 7.55
C ILE A 76 1.15 4.11 7.83
N TYR A 77 -0.10 3.66 7.74
CA TYR A 77 -0.49 2.30 8.07
C TYR A 77 -1.48 1.76 7.04
N ALA A 78 -1.23 0.55 6.55
CA ALA A 78 -2.10 -0.17 5.64
C ALA A 78 -2.27 -1.61 6.11
N GLU A 79 -3.52 -2.07 6.21
CA GLU A 79 -3.91 -3.40 6.65
C GLU A 79 -4.80 -4.09 5.61
N GLY A 80 -4.70 -5.41 5.52
CA GLY A 80 -5.42 -6.19 4.51
C GLY A 80 -4.61 -6.43 3.23
N LEU A 81 -3.29 -6.22 3.28
CA LEU A 81 -2.41 -6.42 2.13
C LEU A 81 -2.21 -7.93 1.88
N THR A 82 -2.39 -8.37 0.64
CA THR A 82 -2.27 -9.79 0.24
C THR A 82 -1.24 -9.98 -0.86
N ASP A 83 -1.08 -8.96 -1.70
CA ASP A 83 -0.32 -9.03 -2.95
C ASP A 83 0.71 -7.92 -3.03
N TYR A 84 1.78 -8.19 -3.78
CA TYR A 84 2.80 -7.20 -4.08
C TYR A 84 3.46 -7.41 -5.45
N THR A 85 4.13 -6.37 -5.90
CA THR A 85 5.12 -6.40 -6.97
C THR A 85 6.19 -5.34 -6.67
N ILE A 86 7.44 -5.63 -7.01
CA ILE A 86 8.48 -4.62 -7.18
C ILE A 86 8.66 -4.48 -8.69
N ASP A 87 8.41 -3.29 -9.22
CA ASP A 87 8.50 -3.08 -10.67
C ASP A 87 9.91 -2.70 -11.13
N ASP A 88 10.06 -2.52 -12.44
CA ASP A 88 11.34 -2.21 -13.09
C ASP A 88 11.91 -0.84 -12.69
N GLU A 89 11.09 0.05 -12.14
CA GLU A 89 11.52 1.34 -11.57
C GLU A 89 11.95 1.23 -10.10
N GLY A 90 11.87 0.02 -9.53
CA GLY A 90 12.18 -0.24 -8.12
C GLY A 90 11.11 0.26 -7.16
N ARG A 91 9.88 0.49 -7.63
CA ARG A 91 8.75 0.89 -6.77
C ARG A 91 8.16 -0.34 -6.10
N LEU A 92 7.84 -0.23 -4.82
CA LEU A 92 7.13 -1.27 -4.09
C LEU A 92 5.63 -1.00 -4.18
N LEU A 93 4.90 -1.90 -4.82
CA LEU A 93 3.46 -1.82 -4.99
C LEU A 93 2.81 -2.92 -4.15
N LEU A 94 2.07 -2.54 -3.10
CA LEU A 94 1.32 -3.46 -2.24
C LEU A 94 -0.18 -3.25 -2.48
N ALA A 95 -0.93 -4.34 -2.50
CA ALA A 95 -2.38 -4.31 -2.65
C ALA A 95 -3.06 -5.37 -1.78
N GLY A 96 -4.29 -5.07 -1.40
CA GLY A 96 -5.25 -6.01 -0.84
C GLY A 96 -6.53 -5.97 -1.65
N TYR A 97 -7.14 -7.13 -1.87
CA TYR A 97 -8.36 -7.26 -2.66
C TYR A 97 -9.53 -7.79 -1.82
N LEU A 98 -10.73 -7.36 -2.18
CA LEU A 98 -11.99 -7.89 -1.69
C LEU A 98 -12.31 -9.22 -2.40
N PRO A 99 -13.27 -10.00 -1.88
CA PRO A 99 -13.86 -11.11 -2.61
C PRO A 99 -14.28 -10.67 -4.03
N GLY A 100 -13.91 -11.46 -5.05
CA GLY A 100 -14.12 -11.12 -6.46
C GLY A 100 -13.00 -10.31 -7.12
N GLY A 101 -11.87 -10.08 -6.44
CA GLY A 101 -10.66 -9.49 -7.04
C GLY A 101 -10.65 -7.97 -7.14
N LYS A 102 -11.62 -7.31 -6.50
CA LYS A 102 -11.77 -5.84 -6.47
C LYS A 102 -10.77 -5.21 -5.49
N LEU A 103 -10.07 -4.14 -5.87
CA LEU A 103 -9.02 -3.51 -5.03
C LEU A 103 -9.61 -2.90 -3.75
N ALA A 104 -9.25 -3.43 -2.58
CA ALA A 104 -9.69 -2.92 -1.28
C ALA A 104 -8.78 -1.80 -0.76
N ILE A 105 -7.47 -2.01 -0.88
CA ILE A 105 -6.44 -1.14 -0.35
C ILE A 105 -5.20 -1.21 -1.24
N SER A 106 -4.52 -0.07 -1.43
CA SER A 106 -3.21 -0.02 -2.06
C SER A 106 -2.27 0.86 -1.26
N LEU A 107 -1.06 0.37 -1.02
CA LEU A 107 0.06 1.15 -0.49
C LEU A 107 1.23 1.02 -1.47
N GLN A 108 1.64 2.12 -2.08
CA GLN A 108 2.73 2.15 -3.03
C GLN A 108 3.80 3.13 -2.58
N ILE A 109 5.07 2.75 -2.77
CA ILE A 109 6.24 3.50 -2.32
C ILE A 109 7.23 3.63 -3.47
N SER A 110 7.69 4.85 -3.73
CA SER A 110 8.62 5.15 -4.82
C SER A 110 9.63 6.22 -4.43
N LYS A 111 10.84 6.17 -4.98
CA LYS A 111 11.83 7.26 -4.84
C LYS A 111 11.52 8.46 -5.75
N LYS A 112 10.65 8.28 -6.74
CA LYS A 112 10.18 9.31 -7.69
C LYS A 112 8.67 9.50 -7.57
N PRO A 113 8.11 10.67 -7.92
CA PRO A 113 6.66 10.83 -8.00
C PRO A 113 6.04 9.79 -8.95
N PHE A 114 4.86 9.28 -8.60
CA PHE A 114 4.04 8.52 -9.52
C PHE A 114 3.49 9.45 -10.59
N ALA A 115 3.65 9.07 -11.86
CA ALA A 115 3.08 9.79 -12.99
C ALA A 115 1.54 9.86 -12.89
N VAL A 116 0.96 10.89 -13.51
CA VAL A 116 -0.49 11.09 -13.62
C VAL A 116 -0.97 10.47 -14.91
#